data_AF-A0A498F9E3-F1
#
_entry.id   AF-A0A498F9E3-F1
#
_cell.length_a   1.000
_cell.length_b   1.000
_cell.length_c   1.000
_cell.angle_alpha   90.00
_cell.angle_beta   90.00
_cell.angle_gamma   90.00
#
_symmetry.space_group_name_H-M   'P 1'
#
loop_
_entity.id
_entity.type
_entity.pdbx_description
1 polymer ?
#
loop_
_entity_poly.entity_id
_entity_poly.type
_entity_poly.pdbx_seq_one_letter_code
_entity_poly.pdbx_strand_id
1 'polypeptide(L)'
;MTETTSQDSIRARLDGDTVRNVLLHAFLYGLAVLMAVPYLYTLSRSFQPTELLRDPRPYWIPPLAGEPITLEHYQYLLNNTLVVEWTINTFIIAAGATLLIVVIDSMIAFSL
;
A
#
# COMPACT_ATOMS: atom_id res chain seq x y z
N MET A 1 49.94 7.36 -20.35
CA MET A 1 49.76 5.93 -20.03
C MET A 1 48.92 5.83 -18.76
N THR A 2 47.70 6.39 -18.78
CA THR A 2 46.89 6.63 -17.56
C THR A 2 45.39 6.46 -17.80
N GLU A 3 44.95 6.28 -19.05
CA GLU A 3 43.52 6.17 -19.40
C GLU A 3 42.96 4.75 -19.33
N THR A 4 43.81 3.71 -19.38
CA THR A 4 43.37 2.32 -19.35
C THR A 4 42.90 1.86 -17.97
N THR A 5 43.52 2.37 -16.89
CA THR A 5 43.18 1.98 -15.51
C THR A 5 41.82 2.52 -15.04
N SER A 6 41.34 3.64 -15.59
CA SER A 6 40.05 4.23 -15.22
C SER A 6 38.85 3.60 -15.94
N GLN A 7 39.05 2.98 -17.11
CA GLN A 7 37.96 2.31 -17.84
C GLN A 7 37.70 0.89 -17.32
N ASP A 8 38.74 0.17 -16.90
CA ASP A 8 38.60 -1.14 -16.28
C ASP A 8 37.90 -1.07 -14.91
N SER A 9 38.09 0.02 -14.16
CA SER A 9 37.43 0.19 -12.86
C SER A 9 35.94 0.51 -12.95
N ILE A 10 35.48 1.13 -14.05
CA ILE A 10 34.05 1.36 -14.31
C ILE A 10 33.39 0.06 -14.80
N ARG A 11 34.06 -0.69 -15.68
CA ARG A 11 33.57 -1.98 -16.19
C ARG A 11 33.55 -3.07 -15.12
N ALA A 12 34.52 -3.09 -14.21
CA ALA A 12 34.53 -3.98 -13.04
C ALA A 12 33.47 -3.63 -11.98
N ARG A 13 32.97 -2.38 -11.97
CA ARG A 13 31.87 -1.94 -11.09
C ARG A 13 30.48 -2.19 -11.68
N LEU A 14 30.38 -2.30 -13.00
CA LEU A 14 29.19 -2.77 -13.71
C LEU A 14 29.21 -4.30 -13.81
N ASP A 15 29.43 -4.95 -12.67
CA ASP A 15 29.25 -6.39 -12.57
C ASP A 15 27.80 -6.72 -12.95
N GLY A 16 27.58 -7.73 -13.78
CA GLY A 16 26.26 -8.06 -14.34
C GLY A 16 25.23 -8.29 -13.23
N ASP A 17 25.69 -8.78 -12.08
CA ASP A 17 24.90 -8.99 -10.88
C ASP A 17 24.48 -7.69 -10.20
N THR A 18 25.34 -6.66 -10.18
CA THR A 18 25.00 -5.35 -9.61
C THR A 18 23.93 -4.65 -10.46
N VAL A 19 24.08 -4.66 -11.79
CA VAL A 19 23.09 -4.08 -12.71
C VAL A 19 21.76 -4.83 -12.62
N ARG A 20 21.79 -6.16 -12.61
CA ARG A 20 20.61 -7.00 -12.43
C ARG A 20 19.89 -6.69 -11.12
N ASN A 21 20.62 -6.60 -10.01
CA ASN A 21 20.02 -6.30 -8.70
C ASN A 21 19.38 -4.90 -8.70
N VAL A 22 20.04 -3.87 -9.23
CA VAL A 22 19.47 -2.52 -9.31
C VAL A 22 18.20 -2.51 -10.14
N LEU A 23 18.18 -3.18 -11.29
CA LEU A 23 17.00 -3.29 -12.14
C LEU A 23 15.85 -4.03 -11.45
N LEU A 24 16.15 -5.14 -10.76
CA LEU A 24 15.16 -5.90 -10.00
C LEU A 24 14.55 -5.05 -8.88
N HIS A 25 15.37 -4.33 -8.11
CA HIS A 25 14.87 -3.46 -7.06
C HIS A 25 14.05 -2.30 -7.63
N ALA A 26 14.53 -1.65 -8.69
CA ALA A 26 13.79 -0.58 -9.36
C ALA A 26 12.44 -1.08 -9.89
N PHE A 27 12.39 -2.27 -10.46
CA PHE A 27 11.15 -2.90 -10.90
C PHE A 27 10.21 -3.23 -9.74
N LEU A 28 10.71 -3.87 -8.68
CA LEU A 28 9.91 -4.25 -7.51
C LEU A 28 9.37 -3.01 -6.78
N TYR A 29 10.18 -1.97 -6.58
CA TYR A 29 9.72 -0.72 -6.00
C TYR A 29 8.75 0.02 -6.93
N GLY A 30 9.01 0.03 -8.24
CA GLY A 30 8.10 0.60 -9.22
C GLY A 30 6.72 -0.09 -9.19
N LEU A 31 6.70 -1.42 -9.13
CA LEU A 31 5.48 -2.20 -9.02
C LEU A 31 4.78 -1.96 -7.68
N ALA A 32 5.52 -1.91 -6.57
CA ALA A 32 4.97 -1.62 -5.25
C ALA A 32 4.31 -0.23 -5.21
N VAL A 33 4.96 0.79 -5.77
CA VAL A 33 4.41 2.14 -5.89
C VAL A 33 3.16 2.14 -6.77
N LEU A 34 3.23 1.52 -7.95
CA LEU A 34 2.10 1.42 -8.87
C LEU A 34 0.87 0.78 -8.19
N MET A 35 1.08 -0.28 -7.42
CA MET A 35 0.01 -0.95 -6.66
C MET A 35 -0.48 -0.11 -5.48
N ALA A 36 0.38 0.69 -4.86
CA ALA A 36 0.02 1.56 -3.74
C ALA A 36 -0.79 2.79 -4.16
N VAL A 37 -0.58 3.32 -5.38
CA VAL A 37 -1.25 4.53 -5.90
C VAL A 37 -2.78 4.55 -5.66
N PRO A 38 -3.58 3.53 -6.04
CA PRO A 38 -5.01 3.56 -5.81
C PRO A 38 -5.39 3.65 -4.33
N TYR A 39 -4.64 3.00 -3.44
CA TYR A 39 -4.87 3.08 -1.99
C TYR A 39 -4.49 4.43 -1.41
N LEU A 40 -3.38 5.01 -1.88
CA LEU A 40 -2.96 6.35 -1.49
C LEU A 40 -3.96 7.39 -1.97
N TYR A 41 -4.55 7.21 -3.16
CA TYR A 41 -5.60 8.08 -3.68
C TYR A 41 -6.89 8.01 -2.86
N THR A 42 -7.36 6.81 -2.49
CA THR A 42 -8.56 6.68 -1.65
C THR A 42 -8.34 7.22 -0.24
N LEU A 43 -7.16 7.00 0.33
CA LEU A 43 -6.76 7.57 1.62
C LEU A 43 -6.66 9.10 1.55
N SER A 44 -6.12 9.65 0.47
CA SER A 44 -6.08 11.09 0.22
C SER A 44 -7.50 11.69 0.19
N ARG A 45 -8.43 11.04 -0.51
CA ARG A 45 -9.83 11.47 -0.62
C ARG A 45 -10.61 11.41 0.69
N SER A 46 -10.26 10.53 1.63
CA SER A 46 -10.94 10.48 2.93
C SER A 46 -10.65 11.69 3.82
N PHE A 47 -9.66 12.51 3.46
CA PHE A 47 -9.35 13.77 4.13
C PHE A 47 -9.82 15.01 3.35
N GLN A 48 -10.49 14.84 2.21
CA GLN A 48 -10.99 15.95 1.40
C GLN A 48 -12.42 16.36 1.82
N PRO A 49 -12.71 17.67 1.94
CA PRO A 49 -14.07 18.17 2.14
C PRO A 49 -15.08 17.66 1.11
N THR A 50 -16.34 17.54 1.53
CA THR A 50 -17.41 16.97 0.71
C THR A 50 -17.64 17.77 -0.57
N GLU A 51 -17.42 19.09 -0.57
CA GLU A 51 -17.50 19.91 -1.77
C GLU A 51 -16.48 19.51 -2.85
N LEU A 52 -15.25 19.16 -2.46
CA LEU A 52 -14.20 18.74 -3.39
C LEU A 52 -14.41 17.31 -3.89
N LEU A 53 -15.07 16.46 -3.10
CA LEU A 53 -15.40 15.09 -3.51
C LEU A 53 -16.45 15.03 -4.62
N ARG A 54 -17.30 16.06 -4.74
CA ARG A 54 -18.35 16.18 -5.76
C ARG A 54 -17.90 16.93 -7.02
N ASP A 55 -16.74 17.58 -6.98
CA ASP A 55 -16.17 18.28 -8.11
C ASP A 55 -15.68 17.26 -9.16
N PRO A 56 -16.01 17.42 -10.44
CA PRO A 56 -15.53 16.55 -11.51
C PRO A 56 -14.02 16.64 -11.77
N ARG A 57 -13.32 17.62 -11.20
CA ARG A 57 -11.86 17.77 -11.33
C ARG A 57 -11.12 16.69 -10.52
N PRO A 58 -10.13 16.00 -11.11
CA PRO A 58 -9.36 14.99 -10.39
C PRO A 58 -8.31 15.65 -9.47
N TYR A 59 -8.58 15.67 -8.17
CA TYR A 59 -7.61 16.11 -7.14
C TYR A 59 -6.81 14.93 -6.62
N TRP A 60 -5.49 14.92 -6.86
CA TRP A 60 -4.64 13.77 -6.55
C TRP A 60 -4.32 13.68 -5.06
N ILE A 61 -3.77 14.74 -4.45
CA ILE A 61 -3.26 14.74 -3.07
C ILE A 61 -3.49 16.13 -2.43
N PRO A 62 -4.37 16.28 -1.42
CA PRO A 62 -4.73 17.58 -0.84
C PRO A 62 -3.53 18.39 -0.28
N PRO A 63 -2.56 17.77 0.43
CA PRO A 63 -1.37 18.51 0.89
C PRO A 63 -0.47 19.06 -0.22
N LEU A 64 -0.48 18.46 -1.42
CA LEU A 64 0.40 18.87 -2.53
C LEU A 64 -0.25 19.90 -3.45
N ALA A 65 -1.59 19.99 -3.47
CA ALA A 65 -2.32 20.93 -4.31
C ALA A 65 -2.95 22.10 -3.51
N GLY A 66 -2.68 22.18 -2.20
CA GLY A 66 -3.00 23.34 -1.37
C GLY A 66 -4.44 23.36 -0.85
N GLU A 67 -5.15 22.23 -0.91
CA GLU A 67 -6.51 22.10 -0.45
C GLU A 67 -6.61 21.89 1.07
N PRO A 68 -7.72 22.33 1.69
CA PRO A 68 -7.95 22.12 3.12
C PRO A 68 -8.12 20.63 3.45
N ILE A 69 -7.47 20.20 4.53
CA ILE A 69 -7.59 18.85 5.11
C ILE A 69 -8.73 18.87 6.14
N THR A 70 -9.62 17.87 6.09
CA THR A 70 -10.71 17.69 7.07
C THR A 70 -10.70 16.29 7.69
N LEU A 71 -11.22 16.20 8.92
CA LEU A 71 -11.47 14.95 9.65
C LEU A 71 -12.97 14.71 9.89
N GLU A 72 -13.83 15.53 9.29
CA GLU A 72 -15.29 15.46 9.47
C GLU A 72 -15.84 14.06 9.13
N HIS A 73 -15.37 13.43 8.05
CA HIS A 73 -15.82 12.09 7.66
C HIS A 73 -15.52 11.05 8.73
N TYR A 74 -14.35 11.12 9.37
CA TYR A 74 -13.97 10.22 10.46
C TYR A 74 -14.80 10.48 11.72
N GLN A 75 -15.00 11.75 12.09
CA GLN A 75 -15.87 12.11 13.20
C GLN A 75 -17.31 11.64 12.95
N TYR A 76 -17.81 11.80 11.73
CA TYR A 76 -19.12 11.32 11.34
C TYR A 76 -19.21 9.80 11.44
N LEU A 77 -18.25 9.08 10.85
CA LEU A 77 -18.17 7.61 10.91
C LEU A 77 -18.17 7.10 12.35
N LEU A 78 -17.33 7.65 13.22
CA LEU A 78 -17.16 7.16 14.58
C LEU A 78 -18.35 7.50 15.49
N ASN A 79 -19.04 8.63 15.27
CA ASN A 79 -20.10 9.09 16.18
C ASN A 79 -21.52 8.85 15.65
N ASN A 80 -21.70 8.71 14.34
CA ASN A 80 -23.02 8.65 13.70
C ASN A 80 -23.28 7.34 12.94
N THR A 81 -22.34 6.39 12.99
CA THR A 81 -22.50 5.08 12.34
C THR A 81 -22.07 3.95 13.26
N LEU A 82 -22.45 2.73 12.92
CA LEU A 82 -22.08 1.51 13.65
C LEU A 82 -20.71 0.96 13.21
N VAL A 83 -19.85 1.77 12.58
CA VAL A 83 -18.60 1.28 11.98
C VAL A 83 -17.72 0.55 12.98
N VAL A 84 -17.66 1.01 14.23
CA VAL A 84 -16.86 0.38 15.28
C VAL A 84 -17.42 -1.01 15.61
N GLU A 85 -18.74 -1.11 15.82
CA GLU A 85 -19.42 -2.38 16.10
C GLU A 85 -19.28 -3.36 14.93
N TRP A 86 -19.47 -2.88 13.70
CA TRP A 86 -19.29 -3.70 12.50
C TRP A 86 -17.85 -4.19 12.34
N THR A 87 -16.86 -3.33 12.60
CA THR A 87 -15.44 -3.72 12.55
C THR A 87 -15.14 -4.81 13.57
N ILE A 88 -15.63 -4.67 14.81
CA ILE A 88 -15.45 -5.68 15.86
C ILE A 88 -16.14 -6.99 15.48
N ASN A 89 -17.39 -6.93 15.01
CA ASN A 89 -18.14 -8.12 14.60
C ASN A 89 -17.44 -8.85 13.45
N THR A 90 -17.01 -8.13 12.42
CA THR A 90 -16.25 -8.71 11.30
C THR A 90 -14.94 -9.30 11.77
N PHE A 91 -14.22 -8.65 12.68
CA PHE A 91 -12.98 -9.18 13.24
C PHE A 91 -13.20 -10.51 13.99
N ILE A 92 -14.22 -10.58 14.85
CA ILE A 92 -14.58 -11.79 15.59
C ILE A 92 -14.94 -12.93 14.62
N ILE A 93 -15.77 -12.65 13.62
CA ILE A 93 -16.17 -13.65 12.62
C ILE A 93 -14.97 -14.15 11.82
N ALA A 94 -14.14 -13.24 11.30
CA ALA A 94 -12.97 -13.59 10.50
C ALA A 94 -11.93 -14.39 11.31
N ALA A 95 -11.64 -13.97 12.53
CA ALA A 95 -10.71 -14.67 13.42
C ALA A 95 -11.26 -16.05 13.81
N GLY A 96 -12.53 -16.14 14.18
CA GLY A 96 -13.19 -17.40 14.53
C GLY A 96 -13.21 -18.38 13.37
N ALA A 97 -13.60 -17.93 12.18
CA ALA A 97 -13.59 -18.76 10.98
C ALA A 97 -12.18 -19.25 10.63
N THR A 98 -11.18 -18.36 10.68
CA THR A 98 -9.78 -18.73 10.41
C THR A 98 -9.29 -19.79 11.38
N LEU A 99 -9.56 -19.65 12.68
CA LEU A 99 -9.14 -20.61 13.69
C LEU A 99 -9.81 -21.97 13.48
N LEU A 100 -11.12 -21.98 13.21
CA LEU A 100 -11.85 -23.21 12.93
C LEU A 100 -11.29 -23.93 11.70
N ILE A 101 -11.02 -23.19 10.61
CA ILE A 101 -10.41 -23.74 9.39
C ILE A 101 -9.05 -24.34 9.71
N VAL A 102 -8.16 -23.60 10.39
CA VAL A 102 -6.82 -24.11 10.74
C VAL A 102 -6.89 -25.37 11.60
N VAL A 103 -7.79 -25.42 12.58
CA VAL A 103 -7.95 -26.61 13.44
C VAL A 103 -8.44 -27.80 12.62
N ILE A 104 -9.51 -27.62 11.84
CA ILE A 104 -10.12 -28.69 11.06
C ILE A 104 -9.15 -29.19 9.99
N ASP A 105 -8.53 -28.30 9.23
CA ASP A 105 -7.58 -28.65 8.18
C ASP A 105 -6.35 -29.36 8.75
N SER A 106 -5.85 -28.95 9.92
CA SER A 106 -4.74 -29.63 10.59
C SER A 106 -5.13 -31.05 11.03
N MET A 107 -6.34 -31.24 11.56
CA MET A 107 -6.83 -32.57 11.94
C MET A 107 -6.99 -33.49 10.72
N ILE A 108 -7.55 -32.96 9.63
CA ILE A 108 -7.68 -33.69 8.37
C ILE A 108 -6.29 -34.10 7.86
N ALA A 109 -5.36 -33.14 7.77
CA ALA A 109 -4.00 -33.38 7.30
C ALA A 109 -3.22 -34.37 8.18
N PHE A 110 -3.47 -34.42 9.49
CA PHE A 110 -2.87 -35.41 10.40
C PHE A 110 -3.45 -36.82 10.22
N SER A 111 -4.74 -36.92 9.86
CA SER A 111 -5.45 -38.20 9.74
C SER A 111 -5.30 -38.88 8.38
N LEU A 112 -4.83 -38.15 7.36
CA LEU A 112 -4.44 -38.64 6.03
C LEU A 112 -3.05 -39.25 6.05
#